data_AF-A0A2V8H5X8-F1
#
_entry.id   AF-A0A2V8H5X8-F1
#
_cell.length_a   1.000
_cell.length_b   1.000
_cell.length_c   1.000
_cell.angle_alpha   90.00
_cell.angle_beta   90.00
_cell.angle_gamma   90.00
#
_symmetry.space_group_name_H-M   'P 1'
#
loop_
_entity.id
_entity.type
_entity.pdbx_description
1 polymer ?
#
loop_
_entity_poly.entity_id
_entity_poly.type
_entity_poly.pdbx_seq_one_letter_code
_entity_poly.pdbx_strand_id
1 'polypeptide(L)'
;MMPNEMLSPLSGSALRVETKEQLDDFLARPDVTQTVKAASFEEIFFTVKGVGLADSLDLLPLVSGKQVRGFIDLDCWRKDTFVRKPFMEWMGAFIQAGPEETMKAISGVDDTVISLFLKDLTHVYEVDRDDPPTGTQLIFTPDNRFAVEPLEQGEATTIGMLILDALFKYNPNLGTQILAKVRYTTRVEL
;
A
#
# COMPACT_ATOMS: atom_id res chain seq x y z
N MET A 1 5.70 31.90 -27.49
CA MET A 1 5.32 30.55 -27.03
C MET A 1 6.12 30.34 -25.76
N MET A 2 5.52 30.60 -24.59
CA MET A 2 6.23 30.47 -23.32
C MET A 2 6.35 28.98 -22.99
N PRO A 3 7.51 28.48 -22.53
CA PRO A 3 7.60 27.12 -22.00
C PRO A 3 6.65 27.00 -20.82
N ASN A 4 5.95 25.89 -20.76
CA ASN A 4 5.05 25.55 -19.67
C ASN A 4 5.88 25.21 -18.42
N GLU A 5 6.42 26.23 -17.74
CA GLU A 5 6.88 26.17 -16.35
C GLU A 5 5.66 26.02 -15.43
N MET A 6 4.95 24.90 -15.57
CA MET A 6 4.09 24.41 -14.49
C MET A 6 5.00 23.97 -13.36
N LEU A 7 5.39 24.95 -12.55
CA LEU A 7 5.74 24.88 -11.13
C LEU A 7 5.88 23.43 -10.65
N SER A 8 7.08 22.86 -10.78
CA SER A 8 7.47 21.79 -9.87
C SER A 8 7.42 22.42 -8.47
N PRO A 9 6.51 21.98 -7.57
CA PRO A 9 6.27 22.69 -6.31
C PRO A 9 7.48 22.67 -5.36
N LEU A 10 8.59 22.05 -5.77
CA LEU A 10 9.79 21.85 -4.99
C LEU A 10 11.01 22.42 -5.74
N SER A 11 11.03 23.74 -5.95
CA SER A 11 12.30 24.43 -6.20
C SER A 11 13.21 24.21 -4.99
N GLY A 12 14.06 23.19 -5.04
CA GLY A 12 14.95 22.80 -3.94
C GLY A 12 14.89 21.33 -3.49
N SER A 13 14.24 20.42 -4.23
CA SER A 13 14.21 18.99 -3.89
C SER A 13 15.60 18.48 -3.51
N ALA A 14 15.75 17.95 -2.29
CA ALA A 14 17.02 17.43 -1.79
C ALA A 14 17.56 16.26 -2.63
N LEU A 15 16.66 15.55 -3.33
CA LEU A 15 17.01 14.43 -4.21
C LEU A 15 17.60 14.93 -5.53
N ARG A 16 17.06 16.02 -6.11
CA ARG A 16 17.43 16.56 -7.44
C ARG A 16 17.36 15.50 -8.56
N VAL A 17 16.29 14.70 -8.56
CA VAL A 17 16.06 13.60 -9.53
C VAL A 17 14.81 13.89 -10.35
N GLU A 18 14.98 13.92 -11.67
CA GLU A 18 13.92 14.08 -12.68
C GLU A 18 13.88 12.93 -13.69
N THR A 19 14.99 12.22 -13.88
CA THR A 19 15.11 11.10 -14.82
C THR A 19 15.53 9.81 -14.13
N LYS A 20 15.34 8.67 -14.81
CA LYS A 20 15.83 7.37 -14.34
C LYS A 20 17.35 7.35 -14.14
N GLU A 21 18.11 7.89 -15.09
CA GLU A 21 19.58 7.95 -14.99
C GLU A 21 20.03 8.74 -13.75
N GLN A 22 19.36 9.85 -13.45
CA GLN A 22 19.62 10.62 -12.23
C GLN A 22 19.22 9.87 -10.95
N LEU A 23 18.16 9.06 -11.02
CA LEU A 23 17.75 8.21 -9.90
C LEU A 23 18.81 7.13 -9.63
N ASP A 24 19.31 6.48 -10.68
CA ASP A 24 20.36 5.46 -10.58
C ASP A 24 21.64 6.06 -9.97
N ASP A 25 22.06 7.24 -10.43
CA ASP A 25 23.20 7.99 -9.87
C ASP A 25 22.96 8.38 -8.41
N PHE A 26 21.74 8.81 -8.06
CA PHE A 26 21.37 9.14 -6.69
C PHE A 26 21.43 7.91 -5.77
N LEU A 27 20.92 6.76 -6.24
CA LEU A 27 20.89 5.51 -5.48
C LEU A 27 22.29 4.93 -5.26
N ALA A 28 23.24 5.22 -6.15
CA ALA A 28 24.64 4.82 -6.02
C ALA A 28 25.42 5.60 -4.94
N ARG A 29 24.85 6.68 -4.37
CA ARG A 29 25.53 7.50 -3.36
C ARG A 29 25.62 6.79 -2.01
N PRO A 30 26.74 6.94 -1.27
CA PRO A 30 26.91 6.32 0.04
C PRO A 30 25.94 6.87 1.11
N ASP A 31 25.43 8.08 0.94
CA ASP A 31 24.52 8.76 1.87
C ASP A 31 23.04 8.62 1.49
N VAL A 32 22.70 7.78 0.50
CA VAL A 32 21.34 7.65 -0.05
C VAL A 32 20.30 7.36 1.02
N THR A 33 20.56 6.41 1.93
CA THR A 33 19.60 6.02 2.97
C THR A 33 19.32 7.19 3.93
N GLN A 34 20.36 7.94 4.32
CA GLN A 34 20.20 9.09 5.20
C GLN A 34 19.44 10.21 4.48
N THR A 35 19.75 10.44 3.20
CA THR A 35 19.11 11.47 2.38
C THR A 35 17.62 11.19 2.19
N VAL A 36 17.26 9.96 1.82
CA VAL A 36 15.86 9.54 1.65
C VAL A 36 15.09 9.67 2.97
N LYS A 37 15.68 9.26 4.11
CA LYS A 37 15.00 9.37 5.41
C LYS A 37 14.83 10.82 5.89
N ALA A 38 15.71 11.72 5.48
CA ALA A 38 15.64 13.14 5.84
C ALA A 38 14.70 13.94 4.92
N ALA A 39 14.46 13.46 3.70
CA ALA A 39 13.57 14.10 2.74
C ALA A 39 12.10 14.05 3.19
N SER A 40 11.34 15.06 2.77
CA SER A 40 9.88 15.05 2.90
C SER A 40 9.25 13.91 2.07
N PHE A 41 8.02 13.53 2.41
CA PHE A 41 7.34 12.50 1.62
C PHE A 41 6.95 13.06 0.24
N GLU A 42 6.63 14.35 0.15
CA GLU A 42 6.27 15.02 -1.09
C GLU A 42 7.43 14.98 -2.09
N GLU A 43 8.66 15.26 -1.64
CA GLU A 43 9.85 15.19 -2.51
C GLU A 43 10.03 13.80 -3.13
N ILE A 44 9.96 12.75 -2.31
CA ILE A 44 10.12 11.37 -2.79
C ILE A 44 8.94 11.00 -3.71
N PHE A 45 7.72 11.35 -3.31
CA PHE A 45 6.52 11.07 -4.08
C PHE A 45 6.63 11.67 -5.48
N PHE A 46 6.93 12.97 -5.59
CA PHE A 46 7.02 13.63 -6.90
C PHE A 46 8.20 13.11 -7.72
N THR A 47 9.32 12.72 -7.10
CA THR A 47 10.41 12.01 -7.80
C THR A 47 9.89 10.70 -8.40
N VAL A 48 9.20 9.87 -7.62
CA VAL A 48 8.64 8.60 -8.12
C VAL A 48 7.60 8.82 -9.22
N LYS A 49 6.71 9.82 -9.09
CA LYS A 49 5.71 10.12 -10.13
C LYS A 49 6.35 10.68 -11.41
N GLY A 50 7.44 11.44 -11.29
CA GLY A 50 8.17 12.02 -12.42
C GLY A 50 8.98 10.97 -13.19
N VAL A 51 9.76 10.14 -12.47
CA VAL A 51 10.57 9.07 -13.07
C VAL A 51 9.69 7.91 -13.55
N GLY A 52 8.65 7.58 -12.78
CA GLY A 52 7.80 6.41 -13.00
C GLY A 52 8.01 5.37 -11.89
N LEU A 53 6.90 4.78 -11.42
CA LEU A 53 6.91 3.84 -10.30
C LEU A 53 7.73 2.57 -10.59
N ALA A 54 7.61 2.02 -11.81
CA ALA A 54 8.35 0.82 -12.21
C ALA A 54 9.87 1.03 -12.27
N ASP A 55 10.31 2.24 -12.62
CA ASP A 55 11.72 2.62 -12.65
C ASP A 55 12.24 3.06 -11.27
N SER A 56 11.38 3.14 -10.26
CA SER A 56 11.72 3.59 -8.91
C SER A 56 11.70 2.48 -7.85
N LEU A 57 11.63 1.20 -8.24
CA LEU A 57 11.50 0.09 -7.29
C LEU A 57 12.65 0.04 -6.29
N ASP A 58 13.89 0.35 -6.70
CA ASP A 58 15.07 0.35 -5.82
C ASP A 58 15.08 1.51 -4.81
N LEU A 59 14.25 2.54 -5.01
CA LEU A 59 14.06 3.63 -4.05
C LEU A 59 13.10 3.23 -2.91
N LEU A 60 12.12 2.38 -3.20
CA LEU A 60 11.06 2.02 -2.25
C LEU A 60 11.57 1.38 -0.94
N PRO A 61 12.58 0.50 -0.94
CA PRO A 61 13.13 -0.06 0.30
C PRO A 61 13.72 0.99 1.27
N LEU A 62 14.04 2.19 0.77
CA LEU A 62 14.66 3.26 1.55
C LEU A 62 13.62 4.14 2.24
N VAL A 63 12.36 4.07 1.83
CA VAL A 63 11.30 4.95 2.34
C VAL A 63 10.82 4.49 3.71
N SER A 64 10.54 5.46 4.59
CA SER A 64 9.99 5.20 5.92
C SER A 64 8.47 4.98 5.86
N GLY A 65 7.91 4.28 6.86
CA GLY A 65 6.46 4.11 6.95
C GLY A 65 5.68 5.43 7.01
N LYS A 66 6.26 6.50 7.58
CA LYS A 66 5.66 7.84 7.55
C LYS A 66 5.58 8.40 6.13
N GLN A 67 6.61 8.18 5.31
CA GLN A 67 6.61 8.59 3.92
C GLN A 67 5.61 7.76 3.10
N VAL A 68 5.53 6.44 3.34
CA VAL A 68 4.50 5.58 2.73
C VAL A 68 3.10 6.09 3.04
N ARG A 69 2.80 6.43 4.32
CA ARG A 69 1.52 7.04 4.70
C ARG A 69 1.22 8.28 3.85
N GLY A 70 2.20 9.17 3.71
CA GLY A 70 2.08 10.37 2.89
C GLY A 70 1.80 10.07 1.41
N PHE A 71 2.40 9.03 0.84
CA PHE A 71 2.13 8.62 -0.55
C PHE A 71 0.68 8.16 -0.71
N ILE A 72 0.18 7.36 0.22
CA ILE A 72 -1.19 6.85 0.20
C ILE A 72 -2.19 7.98 0.41
N ASP A 73 -1.96 8.86 1.39
CA ASP A 73 -2.84 10.01 1.67
C ASP A 73 -2.93 10.95 0.47
N LEU A 74 -1.81 11.18 -0.22
CA LEU A 74 -1.74 12.08 -1.36
C LEU A 74 -2.33 11.49 -2.66
N ASP A 75 -2.05 10.22 -2.98
CA ASP A 75 -2.43 9.63 -4.28
C ASP A 75 -3.78 8.91 -4.23
N CYS A 76 -4.12 8.31 -3.09
CA CYS A 76 -5.25 7.37 -2.98
C CYS A 76 -6.56 8.02 -2.51
N TRP A 77 -6.61 9.35 -2.40
CA TRP A 77 -7.82 10.06 -1.97
C TRP A 77 -8.25 11.15 -2.96
N ARG A 78 -9.56 11.29 -3.15
CA ARG A 78 -10.19 12.40 -3.87
C ARG A 78 -11.30 12.95 -2.97
N LYS A 79 -11.01 14.04 -2.26
CA LYS A 79 -11.81 14.49 -1.12
C LYS A 79 -11.95 13.30 -0.14
N ASP A 80 -13.17 12.91 0.18
CA ASP A 80 -13.47 11.81 1.12
C ASP A 80 -13.63 10.45 0.43
N THR A 81 -13.30 10.35 -0.86
CA THR A 81 -13.40 9.10 -1.62
C THR A 81 -12.04 8.45 -1.78
N PHE A 82 -11.92 7.22 -1.29
CA PHE A 82 -10.76 6.36 -1.53
C PHE A 82 -10.74 5.90 -3.00
N VAL A 83 -9.57 6.00 -3.64
CA VAL A 83 -9.34 5.57 -5.01
C VAL A 83 -8.45 4.34 -5.02
N ARG A 84 -9.04 3.21 -5.43
CA ARG A 84 -8.41 1.88 -5.38
C ARG A 84 -7.20 1.73 -6.30
N LYS A 85 -7.25 2.27 -7.52
CA LYS A 85 -6.20 2.09 -8.53
C LYS A 85 -4.79 2.50 -8.06
N PRO A 86 -4.54 3.74 -7.61
CA PRO A 86 -3.22 4.13 -7.13
C PRO A 86 -2.78 3.33 -5.91
N PHE A 87 -3.70 2.93 -5.03
CA PHE A 87 -3.38 2.07 -3.90
C PHE A 87 -2.82 0.72 -4.36
N MET A 88 -3.46 0.09 -5.35
CA MET A 88 -2.99 -1.15 -5.95
C MET A 88 -1.62 -0.98 -6.62
N GLU A 89 -1.40 0.13 -7.33
CA GLU A 89 -0.10 0.44 -7.95
C GLU A 89 1.01 0.52 -6.90
N TRP A 90 0.79 1.25 -5.81
CA TRP A 90 1.75 1.35 -4.71
C TRP A 90 2.00 0.01 -4.01
N MET A 91 0.93 -0.71 -3.63
CA MET A 91 1.07 -2.00 -2.97
C MET A 91 1.75 -3.03 -3.87
N GLY A 92 1.41 -3.06 -5.16
CA GLY A 92 2.05 -3.92 -6.14
C GLY A 92 3.56 -3.64 -6.26
N ALA A 93 3.97 -2.37 -6.20
CA ALA A 93 5.39 -2.00 -6.22
C ALA A 93 6.14 -2.43 -4.94
N PHE A 94 5.54 -2.26 -3.75
CA PHE A 94 6.15 -2.75 -2.51
C PHE A 94 6.20 -4.28 -2.44
N ILE A 95 5.20 -4.97 -2.98
CA ILE A 95 5.18 -6.44 -3.14
C ILE A 95 6.33 -6.89 -4.04
N GLN A 96 6.56 -6.20 -5.16
CA GLN A 96 7.69 -6.49 -6.06
C GLN A 96 9.05 -6.23 -5.40
N ALA A 97 9.15 -5.22 -4.53
CA ALA A 97 10.36 -4.94 -3.75
C ALA A 97 10.67 -6.02 -2.69
N GLY A 98 9.66 -6.80 -2.28
CA GLY A 98 9.82 -8.01 -1.47
C GLY A 98 9.02 -8.01 -0.16
N PRO A 99 8.97 -9.15 0.55
CA PRO A 99 8.08 -9.34 1.71
C PRO A 99 8.35 -8.39 2.89
N GLU A 100 9.61 -8.10 3.19
CA GLU A 100 9.96 -7.18 4.29
C GLU A 100 9.54 -5.75 3.97
N GLU A 101 9.74 -5.31 2.72
CA GLU A 101 9.36 -3.98 2.27
C GLU A 101 7.84 -3.83 2.18
N THR A 102 7.16 -4.88 1.74
CA THR A 102 5.69 -4.98 1.80
C THR A 102 5.19 -4.72 3.22
N MET A 103 5.81 -5.34 4.22
CA MET A 103 5.40 -5.14 5.61
C MET A 103 5.74 -3.77 6.18
N LYS A 104 6.90 -3.22 5.85
CA LYS A 104 7.23 -1.84 6.23
C LYS A 104 6.23 -0.85 5.63
N ALA A 105 5.85 -1.06 4.37
CA ALA A 105 4.84 -0.27 3.70
C ALA A 105 3.48 -0.40 4.37
N ILE A 106 2.96 -1.63 4.53
CA ILE A 106 1.70 -1.92 5.19
C ILE A 106 1.64 -1.31 6.60
N SER A 107 2.75 -1.37 7.36
CA SER A 107 2.82 -0.78 8.71
C SER A 107 2.74 0.75 8.72
N GLY A 108 3.05 1.41 7.60
CA GLY A 108 2.85 2.85 7.41
C GLY A 108 1.43 3.22 7.00
N VAL A 109 0.73 2.32 6.29
CA VAL A 109 -0.65 2.53 5.85
C VAL A 109 -1.60 2.50 7.06
N ASP A 110 -2.59 3.39 7.05
CA ASP A 110 -3.66 3.35 8.06
C ASP A 110 -4.48 2.06 7.94
N ASP A 111 -4.77 1.43 9.07
CA ASP A 111 -5.49 0.15 9.09
C ASP A 111 -6.93 0.28 8.55
N THR A 112 -7.51 1.48 8.61
CA THR A 112 -8.81 1.81 8.00
C THR A 112 -8.71 1.80 6.50
N VAL A 113 -7.62 2.28 5.90
CA VAL A 113 -7.41 2.25 4.45
C VAL A 113 -7.28 0.81 3.96
N ILE A 114 -6.52 -0.01 4.67
CA ILE A 114 -6.41 -1.44 4.33
C ILE A 114 -7.78 -2.13 4.46
N SER A 115 -8.52 -1.83 5.52
CA SER A 115 -9.87 -2.37 5.71
C SER A 115 -10.84 -1.93 4.60
N LEU A 116 -10.77 -0.67 4.17
CA LEU A 116 -11.56 -0.13 3.05
C LEU A 116 -11.21 -0.79 1.73
N PHE A 117 -9.95 -1.13 1.48
CA PHE A 117 -9.54 -1.85 0.29
C PHE A 117 -10.06 -3.30 0.30
N LEU A 118 -9.96 -3.99 1.44
CA LEU A 118 -10.33 -5.40 1.57
C LEU A 118 -11.84 -5.63 1.62
N LYS A 119 -12.64 -4.69 2.14
CA LYS A 119 -14.09 -4.88 2.30
C LYS A 119 -14.82 -5.14 0.98
N ASP A 120 -14.37 -4.51 -0.10
CA ASP A 120 -15.01 -4.64 -1.42
C ASP A 120 -14.54 -5.90 -2.15
N LEU A 121 -13.54 -6.61 -1.61
CA LEU A 121 -12.90 -7.78 -2.22
C LEU A 121 -13.20 -9.08 -1.48
N THR A 122 -13.67 -8.98 -0.23
CA THR A 122 -13.78 -10.14 0.67
C THR A 122 -15.04 -10.10 1.51
N HIS A 123 -15.59 -11.29 1.79
CA HIS A 123 -16.46 -11.52 2.93
C HIS A 123 -15.64 -12.15 4.06
N VAL A 124 -15.74 -11.62 5.27
CA VAL A 124 -15.05 -12.14 6.45
C VAL A 124 -16.06 -12.75 7.43
N TYR A 125 -15.85 -14.02 7.76
CA TYR A 125 -16.62 -14.79 8.71
C TYR A 125 -15.81 -15.02 9.98
N GLU A 126 -16.43 -14.91 11.15
CA GLU A 126 -15.86 -15.37 12.43
C GLU A 126 -16.24 -16.84 12.63
N VAL A 127 -15.24 -17.72 12.73
CA VAL A 127 -15.43 -19.18 12.63
C VAL A 127 -16.40 -19.73 13.66
N ASP A 128 -16.39 -19.19 14.89
CA ASP A 128 -17.23 -19.66 15.98
C ASP A 128 -18.63 -19.01 16.02
N ARG A 129 -18.90 -18.03 15.14
CA ARG A 129 -20.15 -17.23 15.21
C ARG A 129 -20.96 -17.23 13.93
N ASP A 130 -20.33 -17.45 12.79
CA ASP A 130 -20.93 -17.26 11.50
C ASP A 130 -20.98 -18.58 10.73
N ASP A 131 -22.10 -18.83 10.05
CA ASP A 131 -22.30 -19.98 9.19
C ASP A 131 -22.13 -19.54 7.72
N PRO A 132 -20.95 -19.74 7.10
CA PRO A 132 -20.73 -19.37 5.70
C PRO A 132 -21.58 -20.25 4.75
N PRO A 133 -21.96 -19.74 3.56
CA PRO A 133 -22.69 -20.52 2.58
C PRO A 133 -21.96 -21.79 2.15
N THR A 134 -22.71 -22.88 1.93
CA THR A 134 -22.14 -24.13 1.43
C THR A 134 -21.58 -23.95 0.01
N GLY A 135 -20.35 -24.40 -0.22
CA GLY A 135 -19.71 -24.40 -1.54
C GLY A 135 -18.83 -23.18 -1.82
N THR A 136 -18.75 -22.23 -0.89
CA THR A 136 -17.78 -21.13 -0.92
C THR A 136 -16.36 -21.63 -0.68
N GLN A 137 -15.38 -21.03 -1.35
CA GLN A 137 -13.95 -21.25 -1.06
C GLN A 137 -13.51 -20.31 0.06
N LEU A 138 -13.16 -20.89 1.20
CA LEU A 138 -12.72 -20.17 2.39
C LEU A 138 -11.21 -20.30 2.61
N ILE A 139 -10.57 -19.19 2.94
CA ILE A 139 -9.19 -19.12 3.38
C ILE A 139 -9.20 -18.82 4.88
N PHE A 140 -8.69 -19.76 5.68
CA PHE A 140 -8.67 -19.62 7.14
C PHE A 140 -7.44 -18.85 7.59
N THR A 141 -7.61 -17.98 8.58
CA THR A 141 -6.48 -17.36 9.27
C THR A 141 -5.67 -18.42 10.03
N PRO A 142 -4.35 -18.24 10.25
CA PRO A 142 -3.52 -19.24 10.92
C PRO A 142 -3.98 -19.60 12.35
N ASP A 143 -4.63 -18.66 13.04
CA ASP A 143 -5.21 -18.85 14.36
C ASP A 143 -6.64 -19.41 14.34
N ASN A 144 -7.18 -19.70 13.14
CA ASN A 144 -8.50 -20.23 12.89
C ASN A 144 -9.65 -19.38 13.47
N ARG A 145 -9.44 -18.08 13.69
CA ARG A 145 -10.46 -17.16 14.20
C ARG A 145 -11.39 -16.64 13.12
N PHE A 146 -10.85 -16.42 11.92
CA PHE A 146 -11.60 -15.92 10.78
C PHE A 146 -11.45 -16.84 9.57
N ALA A 147 -12.49 -16.83 8.74
CA ALA A 147 -12.48 -17.37 7.39
C ALA A 147 -12.77 -16.24 6.40
N VAL A 148 -11.96 -16.15 5.35
CA VAL A 148 -12.05 -15.11 4.32
C VAL A 148 -12.51 -15.75 3.02
N GLU A 149 -13.62 -15.25 2.47
CA GLU A 149 -14.13 -15.57 1.14
C GLU A 149 -13.76 -14.44 0.18
N PRO A 150 -12.95 -14.69 -0.85
CA PRO A 150 -12.76 -13.75 -1.94
C PRO A 150 -14.04 -13.60 -2.77
N LEU A 151 -14.50 -12.37 -3.02
CA LEU A 151 -15.75 -12.10 -3.74
C LEU A 151 -15.60 -12.19 -5.27
N GLU A 152 -14.40 -11.90 -5.77
CA GLU A 152 -14.08 -11.93 -7.20
C GLU A 152 -12.65 -12.42 -7.43
N GLN A 153 -12.37 -12.86 -8.66
CA GLN A 153 -11.00 -13.10 -9.12
C GLN A 153 -10.46 -11.86 -9.82
N GLY A 154 -9.17 -11.57 -9.64
CA GLY A 154 -8.52 -10.46 -10.32
C GLY A 154 -7.34 -9.92 -9.53
N GLU A 155 -6.66 -8.95 -10.14
CA GLU A 155 -5.48 -8.30 -9.57
C GLU A 155 -5.75 -7.71 -8.17
N ALA A 156 -6.90 -7.05 -7.99
CA ALA A 156 -7.27 -6.46 -6.71
C ALA A 156 -7.36 -7.50 -5.60
N THR A 157 -8.07 -8.61 -5.85
CA THR A 157 -8.16 -9.74 -4.92
C THR A 157 -6.79 -10.35 -4.65
N THR A 158 -5.96 -10.55 -5.68
CA THR A 158 -4.60 -11.07 -5.49
C THR A 158 -3.77 -10.18 -4.58
N ILE A 159 -3.78 -8.86 -4.79
CA ILE A 159 -3.11 -7.89 -3.91
C ILE A 159 -3.68 -7.96 -2.50
N GLY A 160 -5.01 -8.02 -2.35
CA GLY A 160 -5.68 -8.16 -1.05
C GLY A 160 -5.23 -9.40 -0.28
N MET A 161 -5.15 -10.55 -0.97
CA MET A 161 -4.69 -11.80 -0.36
C MET A 161 -3.21 -11.75 0.01
N LEU A 162 -2.36 -11.11 -0.80
CA LEU A 162 -0.93 -10.93 -0.48
C LEU A 162 -0.72 -9.99 0.72
N ILE A 163 -1.55 -8.94 0.85
CA ILE A 163 -1.56 -8.08 2.04
C ILE A 163 -1.94 -8.89 3.28
N LEU A 164 -2.99 -9.73 3.20
CA LEU A 164 -3.40 -10.59 4.31
C LEU A 164 -2.31 -11.62 4.67
N ASP A 165 -1.69 -12.26 3.68
CA ASP A 165 -0.57 -13.19 3.92
C ASP A 165 0.58 -12.50 4.65
N ALA A 166 0.99 -11.32 4.17
CA ALA A 166 2.04 -10.52 4.81
C ALA A 166 1.64 -10.13 6.25
N LEU A 167 0.43 -9.63 6.46
CA LEU A 167 -0.08 -9.27 7.79
C LEU A 167 -0.03 -10.46 8.74
N PHE A 168 -0.55 -11.63 8.36
CA PHE A 168 -0.54 -12.80 9.24
C PHE A 168 0.83 -13.44 9.41
N LYS A 169 1.75 -13.22 8.48
CA LYS A 169 3.14 -13.70 8.60
C LYS A 169 3.98 -12.85 9.56
N TYR A 170 3.80 -11.53 9.54
CA TYR A 170 4.71 -10.60 10.23
C TYR A 170 4.06 -9.78 11.36
N ASN A 171 2.75 -9.55 11.31
CA ASN A 171 1.99 -8.88 12.37
C ASN A 171 0.55 -9.44 12.51
N PRO A 172 0.37 -10.66 13.03
CA PRO A 172 -0.94 -11.32 13.13
C PRO A 172 -1.98 -10.52 13.91
N ASN A 173 -1.53 -9.73 14.90
CA ASN A 173 -2.41 -8.87 15.69
C ASN A 173 -3.06 -7.79 14.83
N LEU A 174 -2.28 -7.15 13.95
CA LEU A 174 -2.82 -6.16 13.01
C LEU A 174 -3.74 -6.82 11.97
N GLY A 175 -3.37 -8.00 11.45
CA GLY A 175 -4.23 -8.77 10.54
C GLY A 175 -5.59 -9.09 11.16
N THR A 176 -5.60 -9.53 12.42
CA THR A 176 -6.82 -9.78 13.20
C THR A 176 -7.67 -8.51 13.36
N GLN A 177 -7.04 -7.37 13.69
CA GLN A 177 -7.75 -6.09 13.86
C GLN A 177 -8.39 -5.62 12.55
N ILE A 178 -7.67 -5.73 11.44
CA ILE A 178 -8.15 -5.38 10.10
C ILE A 178 -9.32 -6.27 9.70
N LEU A 179 -9.20 -7.60 9.81
CA LEU A 179 -10.30 -8.51 9.47
C LEU A 179 -11.55 -8.27 10.33
N ALA A 180 -11.38 -7.97 11.63
CA ALA A 180 -12.49 -7.58 12.47
C ALA A 180 -13.19 -6.30 11.94
N LYS A 181 -12.42 -5.27 11.56
CA LYS A 181 -12.96 -4.03 10.96
C LYS A 181 -13.69 -4.29 9.65
N VAL A 182 -13.10 -5.09 8.76
CA VAL A 182 -13.72 -5.48 7.48
C VAL A 182 -15.07 -6.15 7.74
N ARG A 183 -15.10 -7.17 8.60
CA ARG A 183 -16.33 -7.89 8.97
C ARG A 183 -17.43 -6.95 9.48
N TYR A 184 -17.12 -6.01 10.36
CA TYR A 184 -18.12 -5.07 10.88
C TYR A 184 -18.58 -4.05 9.82
N THR A 185 -17.70 -3.64 8.92
CA THR A 185 -18.06 -2.68 7.87
C THR A 185 -19.01 -3.30 6.85
N THR A 186 -18.76 -4.55 6.42
CA THR A 186 -19.63 -5.28 5.47
C THR A 186 -21.01 -5.57 6.05
N ARG A 187 -21.16 -5.62 7.38
CA ARG A 187 -22.46 -5.84 8.06
C ARG A 187 -23.34 -4.61 8.21
N VAL A 188 -22.81 -3.41 7.93
CA VAL A 188 -23.52 -2.14 8.15
C VAL A 188 -24.27 -1.65 6.90
N GLU A 189 -24.18 -2.37 5.78
CA GLU A 189 -25.12 -2.16 4.67
C GLU A 189 -26.46 -2.85 5.01
N LEU A 190 -27.40 -2.02 5.49
CA LEU A 190 -28.82 -2.30 5.70
C LEU A 190 -29.58 -2.35 4.37
#